data_AF-A0A1U7NCF7-F1
#
_entry.id   AF-A0A1U7NCF7-F1
#
_cell.length_a   1.000
_cell.length_b   1.000
_cell.length_c   1.000
_cell.angle_alpha   90.00
_cell.angle_beta   90.00
_cell.angle_gamma   90.00
#
_symmetry.space_group_name_H-M   'P 1'
#
loop_
_entity.id
_entity.type
_entity.pdbx_description
1 polymer ?
#
loop_
_entity_poly.entity_id
_entity_poly.type
_entity_poly.pdbx_seq_one_letter_code
_entity_poly.pdbx_strand_id
1 'polypeptide(L)'
;DPLVAAHNNSSEEAFVSIARGRHNWLFAYSEDGARALTVLSSITKTARRCGLNVLKYLELVMNRFREWRESAIPSDVIESVLPWNDEIRELCGLSV
;
A
#
# COMPACT_ATOMS: atom_id res chain seq x y z
N ASP A 1 19.24 -13.55 -15.91
CA ASP A 1 17.92 -14.16 -16.14
C ASP A 1 17.31 -13.54 -17.39
N PRO A 2 17.09 -14.29 -18.48
CA PRO A 2 16.53 -13.76 -19.72
C PRO A 2 15.09 -13.23 -19.60
N LEU A 3 14.39 -13.48 -18.48
CA LEU A 3 13.05 -12.95 -18.21
C LEU A 3 13.05 -11.55 -17.57
N VAL A 4 14.21 -11.06 -17.12
CA VAL A 4 14.34 -9.72 -16.53
C VAL A 4 14.81 -8.75 -17.60
N ALA A 5 13.99 -7.76 -17.92
CA ALA A 5 14.36 -6.71 -18.85
C ALA A 5 15.62 -5.97 -18.35
N ALA A 6 16.55 -5.65 -19.25
CA ALA A 6 17.78 -4.93 -18.93
C ALA A 6 17.56 -3.41 -18.65
N HIS A 7 16.31 -2.98 -18.54
CA HIS A 7 15.90 -1.60 -18.28
C HIS A 7 14.94 -1.53 -17.10
N ASN A 8 14.91 -0.38 -16.41
CA ASN A 8 14.09 -0.15 -15.22
C ASN A 8 12.78 0.62 -15.50
N ASN A 9 12.39 0.82 -16.77
CA ASN A 9 11.23 1.66 -17.14
C ASN A 9 9.96 1.40 -16.33
N SER A 10 9.60 0.14 -16.07
CA SER A 10 8.41 -0.20 -15.29
C SER A 10 8.48 0.31 -13.84
N SER A 11 9.66 0.24 -13.23
CA SER A 11 9.92 0.78 -11.89
C SER A 11 9.90 2.31 -11.91
N GLU A 12 10.49 2.95 -12.92
CA GLU A 12 10.46 4.40 -13.06
C GLU A 12 9.04 4.92 -13.25
N GLU A 13 8.27 4.35 -14.18
CA GLU A 13 6.86 4.70 -14.42
C GLU A 13 6.02 4.56 -13.15
N ALA A 14 6.25 3.49 -12.38
CA ALA A 14 5.60 3.31 -11.10
C ALA A 14 5.93 4.46 -10.12
N PHE A 15 7.15 4.98 -10.09
CA PHE A 15 7.56 6.04 -9.17
C PHE A 15 7.30 7.46 -9.68
N VAL A 16 7.13 7.69 -10.97
CA VAL A 16 6.94 9.04 -11.55
C VAL A 16 5.78 9.79 -10.89
N SER A 17 4.66 9.12 -10.62
CA SER A 17 3.50 9.76 -9.97
C SER A 17 3.79 10.19 -8.53
N ILE A 18 4.53 9.37 -7.78
CA ILE A 18 4.96 9.66 -6.40
C ILE A 18 5.94 10.84 -6.42
N ALA A 19 6.94 10.78 -7.30
CA ALA A 19 7.96 11.81 -7.44
C ALA A 19 7.34 13.16 -7.80
N ARG A 20 6.41 13.20 -8.75
CA ARG A 20 5.67 14.42 -9.11
C ARG A 20 4.79 14.91 -7.98
N GLY A 21 4.09 14.00 -7.27
CA GLY A 21 3.17 14.33 -6.19
C GLY A 21 3.83 14.70 -4.85
N ARG A 22 5.14 14.49 -4.67
CA ARG A 22 5.85 14.65 -3.39
C ARG A 22 5.61 15.97 -2.66
N HIS A 23 5.37 17.06 -3.38
CA HIS A 23 5.08 18.38 -2.80
C HIS A 23 3.75 18.44 -2.06
N ASN A 24 2.82 17.52 -2.35
CA ASN A 24 1.53 17.39 -1.66
C ASN A 24 1.58 16.48 -0.42
N TRP A 25 2.74 15.87 -0.16
CA TRP A 25 2.92 14.94 0.95
C TRP A 25 3.73 15.63 2.05
N LEU A 26 3.07 15.88 3.18
CA LEU A 26 3.60 16.67 4.30
C LEU A 26 5.02 16.28 4.76
N PHE A 27 5.36 14.98 4.68
CA PHE A 27 6.64 14.45 5.17
C PHE A 27 7.57 13.94 4.06
N ALA A 28 7.26 14.13 2.77
CA ALA A 28 8.04 13.51 1.70
C ALA A 28 9.48 14.04 1.54
N TYR A 29 9.87 15.08 2.29
CA TYR A 29 11.19 15.69 2.24
C TYR A 29 12.17 15.18 3.31
N SER A 30 11.73 14.36 4.27
CA SER A 30 12.63 13.64 5.17
C SER A 30 12.85 12.20 4.68
N GLU A 31 13.96 11.57 5.07
CA GLU A 31 14.23 10.17 4.74
C GLU A 31 13.14 9.24 5.27
N ASP A 32 12.75 9.42 6.54
CA ASP A 32 11.68 8.65 7.17
C ASP A 32 10.34 8.83 6.46
N GLY A 33 10.01 10.06 6.08
CA GLY A 33 8.75 10.35 5.40
C GLY A 33 8.74 9.88 3.95
N ALA A 34 9.87 9.92 3.24
CA ALA A 34 10.03 9.31 1.92
C ALA A 34 9.87 7.78 1.99
N ARG A 35 10.42 7.15 3.04
CA ARG A 35 10.23 5.71 3.31
C ARG A 35 8.76 5.39 3.56
N ALA A 36 8.10 6.15 4.44
CA ALA A 36 6.67 5.98 4.74
C ALA A 36 5.79 6.16 3.49
N LEU A 37 6.06 7.18 2.68
CA LEU A 37 5.36 7.42 1.41
C LEU A 37 5.51 6.25 0.43
N THR A 38 6.72 5.69 0.34
CA THR A 38 7.00 4.55 -0.54
C THR A 38 6.23 3.31 -0.08
N VAL A 39 6.20 3.02 1.23
CA VAL A 39 5.42 1.92 1.80
C VAL A 39 3.92 2.10 1.54
N LEU A 40 3.37 3.29 1.85
CA LEU A 40 1.95 3.58 1.63
C LEU A 40 1.56 3.44 0.15
N SER A 41 2.42 3.91 -0.75
CA SER A 41 2.20 3.80 -2.19
C SER A 41 2.23 2.35 -2.66
N SER A 42 3.11 1.52 -2.12
CA SER A 42 3.15 0.08 -2.40
C SER A 42 1.85 -0.60 -1.97
N ILE A 43 1.38 -0.35 -0.73
CA ILE A 43 0.12 -0.88 -0.21
C ILE A 43 -1.06 -0.42 -1.09
N THR A 44 -1.12 0.86 -1.43
CA THR A 44 -2.17 1.45 -2.28
C THR A 44 -2.24 0.79 -3.65
N LYS A 45 -1.09 0.60 -4.30
CA LYS A 45 -1.02 -0.03 -5.62
C LYS A 45 -1.45 -1.50 -5.57
N THR A 46 -1.02 -2.22 -4.54
CA THR A 46 -1.44 -3.61 -4.33
C THR A 46 -2.95 -3.71 -4.13
N ALA A 47 -3.53 -2.86 -3.27
CA ALA A 47 -4.98 -2.82 -3.04
C ALA A 47 -5.76 -2.53 -4.34
N ARG A 48 -5.31 -1.56 -5.15
CA ARG A 48 -5.90 -1.28 -6.48
C ARG A 48 -5.81 -2.49 -7.41
N ARG A 49 -4.66 -3.16 -7.45
CA ARG A 49 -4.45 -4.35 -8.28
C ARG A 49 -5.34 -5.53 -7.85
N CYS A 50 -5.71 -5.59 -6.57
CA CYS A 50 -6.67 -6.55 -6.03
C CYS A 50 -8.15 -6.13 -6.22
N GLY A 51 -8.43 -5.00 -6.87
CA GLY A 51 -9.79 -4.53 -7.14
C GLY A 51 -10.49 -3.91 -5.92
N LEU A 52 -9.73 -3.42 -4.94
CA LEU A 52 -10.27 -2.83 -3.72
C LEU A 52 -10.45 -1.31 -3.84
N ASN A 53 -11.46 -0.79 -3.16
CA ASN A 53 -11.55 0.62 -2.77
C ASN A 53 -10.42 0.92 -1.77
N VAL A 54 -9.42 1.66 -2.23
CA VAL A 54 -8.20 1.95 -1.46
C VAL A 54 -8.49 2.63 -0.13
N LEU A 55 -9.37 3.65 -0.12
CA LEU A 55 -9.63 4.42 1.08
C LEU A 55 -10.28 3.53 2.15
N LYS A 56 -11.32 2.78 1.76
CA LYS A 56 -12.01 1.83 2.64
C LYS A 56 -11.07 0.76 3.18
N TYR A 57 -10.17 0.26 2.33
CA TYR A 57 -9.16 -0.73 2.73
C TYR A 57 -8.16 -0.16 3.75
N LEU A 58 -7.61 1.02 3.50
CA LEU A 58 -6.67 1.66 4.42
C LEU A 58 -7.32 1.98 5.77
N GLU A 59 -8.56 2.47 5.77
CA GLU A 59 -9.32 2.70 7.00
C GLU A 59 -9.51 1.41 7.78
N LEU A 60 -9.92 0.31 7.13
CA LEU A 60 -10.10 -0.99 7.78
C LEU A 60 -8.79 -1.50 8.39
N VAL A 61 -7.69 -1.48 7.63
CA VAL A 61 -6.38 -1.95 8.09
C VAL A 61 -5.91 -1.13 9.30
N MET A 62 -5.96 0.20 9.20
CA MET A 62 -5.52 1.08 10.30
C MET A 62 -6.40 0.92 11.55
N ASN A 63 -7.71 0.67 11.37
CA ASN A 63 -8.61 0.39 12.46
C ASN A 63 -8.30 -0.96 13.14
N ARG A 64 -8.07 -2.02 12.36
CA ARG A 64 -7.64 -3.32 12.90
C ARG A 64 -6.31 -3.20 13.64
N PHE A 65 -5.34 -2.49 13.09
CA PHE A 65 -4.00 -2.37 13.70
C PHE A 65 -3.91 -1.47 14.95
N ARG A 66 -5.00 -0.81 15.33
CA ARG A 66 -5.02 0.17 16.44
C ARG A 66 -4.56 -0.42 17.77
N GLU A 67 -4.84 -1.69 18.03
CA GLU A 67 -4.52 -2.38 19.28
C GLU A 67 -3.01 -2.60 19.46
N TRP A 68 -2.23 -2.60 18.37
CA TRP A 68 -0.78 -2.85 18.36
C TRP A 68 0.04 -1.59 18.09
N ARG A 69 -0.45 -0.43 18.50
CA ARG A 69 0.22 0.85 18.20
C ARG A 69 1.62 0.98 18.81
N GLU A 70 1.88 0.27 19.90
CA GLU A 70 3.14 0.28 20.66
C GLU A 70 3.87 -1.08 20.62
N SER A 71 3.40 -2.02 19.80
CA SER A 71 3.89 -3.39 19.75
C SER A 71 3.90 -3.93 18.31
N ALA A 72 4.54 -5.08 18.11
CA ALA A 72 4.49 -5.74 16.81
C ALA A 72 3.09 -6.32 16.56
N ILE A 73 2.60 -6.18 15.33
CA ILE A 73 1.33 -6.80 14.90
C ILE A 73 1.58 -8.31 14.69
N PRO A 74 0.75 -9.19 15.25
CA PRO A 74 0.84 -10.64 15.04
C PRO A 74 0.69 -11.04 13.55
N SER A 75 1.39 -12.09 13.11
CA SER A 75 1.39 -12.53 11.71
C SER A 75 0.00 -12.93 11.22
N ASP A 76 -0.77 -13.63 12.05
CA ASP A 76 -2.14 -14.04 11.78
C ASP A 76 -3.08 -12.83 11.56
N VAL A 77 -2.87 -11.76 12.33
CA VAL A 77 -3.62 -10.50 12.15
C VAL A 77 -3.24 -9.83 10.83
N ILE A 78 -1.95 -9.80 10.48
CA ILE A 78 -1.49 -9.28 9.17
C ILE A 78 -2.10 -10.10 8.04
N GLU A 79 -2.07 -11.43 8.13
CA GLU A 79 -2.63 -12.34 7.13
C GLU A 79 -4.13 -12.14 6.94
N SER A 80 -4.87 -11.88 8.02
CA SER A 80 -6.31 -11.61 7.98
C SER A 80 -6.69 -10.35 7.21
N VAL A 81 -5.76 -9.40 7.01
CA VAL A 81 -6.02 -8.13 6.34
C VAL A 81 -5.40 -8.03 4.96
N LEU A 82 -4.77 -9.08 4.46
CA LEU A 82 -4.15 -9.05 3.13
C LEU A 82 -5.20 -8.80 2.04
N PRO A 83 -4.83 -8.07 0.97
CA PRO A 83 -5.81 -7.57 0.00
C PRO A 83 -6.43 -8.66 -0.89
N TRP A 84 -5.90 -9.88 -0.85
CA TRP A 84 -6.44 -11.07 -1.52
C TRP A 84 -7.32 -11.93 -0.61
N ASN A 85 -7.48 -11.59 0.67
CA ASN A 85 -8.39 -12.29 1.58
C ASN A 85 -9.85 -12.06 1.14
N ASP A 86 -10.66 -13.11 1.14
CA ASP A 86 -12.04 -13.05 0.64
C ASP A 86 -12.93 -12.11 1.45
N GLU A 87 -12.81 -12.07 2.78
CA GLU A 87 -13.54 -11.15 3.65
C GLU A 87 -13.17 -9.70 3.32
N ILE A 88 -11.89 -9.43 3.14
CA ILE A 88 -11.38 -8.09 2.78
C ILE A 88 -11.90 -7.67 1.40
N ARG A 89 -11.96 -8.59 0.44
CA ARG A 89 -12.48 -8.32 -0.90
C ARG A 89 -13.98 -8.05 -0.90
N GLU A 90 -14.75 -8.74 -0.05
CA GLU A 90 -16.17 -8.48 0.15
C GLU A 90 -16.40 -7.11 0.82
N LEU A 91 -15.67 -6.82 1.89
CA LEU A 91 -15.82 -5.58 2.65
C LEU A 91 -15.32 -4.36 1.87
N CYS A 92 -14.18 -4.47 1.19
CA CYS A 92 -13.50 -3.33 0.55
C CYS A 92 -13.56 -3.35 -0.97
N GLY A 93 -14.26 -4.29 -1.60
CA GLY A 93 -14.38 -4.36 -3.05
C GLY A 93 -14.95 -3.07 -3.65
N LEU A 94 -14.51 -2.74 -4.86
CA LEU A 94 -15.14 -1.68 -5.63
C LEU A 94 -16.59 -2.10 -5.94
N SER A 95 -17.56 -1.32 -5.48
CA SER A 95 -18.95 -1.47 -5.90
C SER A 95 -19.02 -1.14 -7.39
N VAL A 96 -19.34 -2.14 -8.21
CA VAL A 96 -19.61 -1.98 -9.65
C VAL A 96 -21.08 -1.67 -9.84
#